data_AF-A0A952B2B5-F1
#
_entry.id   AF-A0A952B2B5-F1
#
_cell.length_a   1.000
_cell.length_b   1.000
_cell.length_c   1.000
_cell.angle_alpha   90.00
_cell.angle_beta   90.00
_cell.angle_gamma   90.00
#
_symmetry.space_group_name_H-M   'P 1'
#
loop_
_entity.id
_entity.type
_entity.pdbx_description
1 polymer ?
#
loop_
_entity_poly.entity_id
_entity_poly.type
_entity_poly.pdbx_seq_one_letter_code
_entity_poly.pdbx_strand_id
1 'polypeptide(L)'
;MSQERLPKESISQEEGQHAVQTFQVCHPGNWRVKDLSGDDEVGLDFQVQVVDKKHYKALFHVQLKGCNQKKKGSLCKRLNCNQTFYSQELKVTTLNYYLRLQWPDPLKLYHCELESIR
;
A
#
# COMPACT_ATOMS: atom_id res chain seq x y z
N MET A 1 0.52 -32.64 17.89
CA MET A 1 0.22 -32.36 16.48
C MET A 1 1.27 -31.41 15.94
N SER A 2 2.07 -31.83 14.96
CA SER A 2 3.22 -31.06 14.47
C SER A 2 2.75 -29.86 13.63
N GLN A 3 2.82 -28.67 14.21
CA GLN A 3 2.63 -27.39 13.48
C GLN A 3 3.64 -27.20 12.33
N GLU A 4 4.71 -28.01 12.28
CA GLU A 4 5.80 -27.94 11.30
C GLU A 4 5.42 -28.27 9.84
N ARG A 5 4.18 -28.67 9.55
CA ARG A 5 3.74 -29.02 8.18
C ARG A 5 2.76 -28.01 7.54
N LEU A 6 2.49 -26.89 8.18
CA LEU A 6 1.63 -25.85 7.61
C LEU A 6 2.46 -24.83 6.83
N PRO A 7 1.92 -24.26 5.73
CA PRO A 7 2.58 -23.17 5.01
C PRO A 7 2.92 -22.03 5.97
N LYS A 8 4.15 -21.52 5.88
CA LYS A 8 4.63 -20.43 6.70
C LYS A 8 4.46 -19.11 5.95
N GLU A 9 3.81 -18.15 6.60
CA GLU A 9 3.73 -16.77 6.09
C GLU A 9 5.13 -16.12 6.10
N SER A 10 5.47 -15.45 5.01
CA SER A 10 6.66 -14.61 4.92
C SER A 10 6.42 -13.22 5.49
N ILE A 11 7.48 -12.56 5.96
CA ILE A 11 7.42 -11.17 6.46
C ILE A 11 6.77 -10.23 5.44
N SER A 12 7.06 -10.41 4.15
CA SER A 12 6.48 -9.58 3.08
C SER A 12 4.97 -9.78 2.92
N GLN A 13 4.46 -10.99 3.16
CA GLN A 13 3.02 -11.28 3.10
C GLN A 13 2.29 -10.62 4.27
N GLU A 14 2.85 -10.76 5.48
CA GLU A 14 2.33 -10.09 6.68
C GLU A 14 2.33 -8.55 6.50
N GLU A 15 3.43 -7.97 6.02
CA GLU A 15 3.54 -6.54 5.73
C GLU A 15 2.51 -6.06 4.70
N GLY A 16 2.29 -6.85 3.63
CA GLY A 16 1.28 -6.56 2.62
C GLY A 16 -0.13 -6.55 3.21
N GLN A 17 -0.45 -7.56 4.01
CA GLN A 17 -1.75 -7.68 4.69
C GLN A 17 -2.02 -6.49 5.61
N HIS A 18 -1.02 -6.11 6.40
CA HIS A 18 -1.08 -4.95 7.28
C HIS A 18 -1.26 -3.63 6.52
N ALA A 19 -0.57 -3.45 5.38
CA ALA A 19 -0.72 -2.26 4.56
C ALA A 19 -2.14 -2.13 4.02
N VAL A 20 -2.72 -3.22 3.53
CA VAL A 20 -4.10 -3.28 3.03
C VAL A 20 -5.10 -2.90 4.12
N GLN A 21 -4.98 -3.53 5.30
CA GLN A 21 -5.86 -3.24 6.44
C GLN A 21 -5.80 -1.77 6.84
N THR A 22 -4.60 -1.21 6.93
CA THR A 22 -4.40 0.20 7.25
C THR A 22 -5.03 1.11 6.19
N PHE A 23 -4.81 0.84 4.91
CA PHE A 23 -5.36 1.64 3.82
C PHE A 23 -6.89 1.66 3.87
N GLN A 24 -7.51 0.50 4.05
CA GLN A 24 -8.97 0.35 4.14
C GLN A 24 -9.58 1.13 5.31
N VAL A 25 -8.86 1.24 6.43
CA VAL A 25 -9.34 1.98 7.62
C VAL A 25 -9.05 3.47 7.52
N CYS A 26 -7.90 3.86 6.96
CA CYS A 26 -7.37 5.22 7.07
C CYS A 26 -7.59 6.08 5.83
N HIS A 27 -8.05 5.53 4.71
CA HIS A 27 -8.29 6.35 3.52
C HIS A 27 -9.37 7.42 3.79
N PRO A 28 -9.30 8.60 3.15
CA PRO A 28 -10.34 9.61 3.26
C PRO A 28 -11.74 9.06 2.96
N GLY A 29 -12.74 9.43 3.77
CA GLY A 29 -14.12 8.91 3.61
C GLY A 29 -14.81 9.34 2.31
N ASN A 30 -14.25 10.32 1.61
CA ASN A 30 -14.73 10.78 0.31
C ASN A 30 -14.13 9.99 -0.87
N TRP A 31 -13.31 8.96 -0.59
CA TRP A 31 -12.81 8.06 -1.61
C TRP A 31 -13.76 6.88 -1.80
N ARG A 32 -13.91 6.45 -3.05
CA ARG A 32 -14.54 5.16 -3.41
C ARG A 32 -13.43 4.27 -3.91
N VAL A 33 -13.14 3.25 -3.12
CA VAL A 33 -12.02 2.35 -3.32
C VAL A 33 -12.55 1.07 -3.97
N LYS A 34 -11.94 0.69 -5.09
CA LYS A 34 -12.14 -0.61 -5.73
C LYS A 34 -10.86 -1.41 -5.57
N ASP A 35 -10.98 -2.62 -5.03
CA ASP A 35 -9.90 -3.58 -4.95
C ASP A 35 -9.52 -4.07 -6.37
N LEU A 36 -8.22 -4.05 -6.66
CA LEU A 36 -7.63 -4.56 -7.91
C LEU A 36 -6.71 -5.77 -7.64
N SER A 37 -6.62 -6.23 -6.39
CA SER A 37 -5.84 -7.40 -6.04
C SER A 37 -6.43 -8.63 -6.73
N GLY A 38 -5.66 -9.15 -7.70
CA GLY A 38 -6.06 -10.21 -8.60
C GLY A 38 -5.03 -10.39 -9.72
N ASP A 39 -5.20 -11.43 -10.54
CA ASP A 39 -4.25 -11.75 -11.61
C ASP A 39 -4.35 -10.79 -12.81
N ASP A 40 -5.46 -10.04 -12.92
CA ASP A 40 -5.77 -9.19 -14.07
C ASP A 40 -4.96 -7.87 -14.08
N GLU A 41 -4.59 -7.35 -12.91
CA GLU A 41 -4.00 -6.00 -12.74
C GLU A 41 -2.71 -6.07 -11.91
N VAL A 42 -1.74 -6.83 -12.43
CA VAL A 42 -0.47 -7.14 -11.75
C VAL A 42 0.26 -5.86 -11.29
N GLY A 43 0.58 -5.80 -9.99
CA GLY A 43 1.40 -4.72 -9.43
C GLY A 43 0.62 -3.44 -9.13
N LEU A 44 -0.68 -3.56 -8.87
CA LEU A 44 -1.55 -2.52 -8.36
C LEU A 44 -2.50 -3.13 -7.33
N ASP A 45 -2.84 -2.36 -6.31
CA ASP A 45 -3.67 -2.86 -5.20
C ASP A 45 -5.08 -2.27 -5.26
N PHE A 46 -5.24 -0.98 -5.60
CA PHE A 46 -6.55 -0.32 -5.63
C PHE A 46 -6.71 0.70 -6.76
N GLN A 47 -7.97 0.90 -7.17
CA GLN A 47 -8.42 2.08 -7.92
C GLN A 47 -9.22 2.98 -6.97
N VAL A 48 -8.97 4.28 -7.03
CA VAL A 48 -9.63 5.27 -6.18
C VAL A 48 -10.34 6.33 -7.02
N GLN A 49 -11.63 6.50 -6.75
CA GLN A 49 -12.43 7.62 -7.21
C GLN A 49 -12.61 8.64 -6.09
N VAL A 50 -12.19 9.89 -6.32
CA VAL A 50 -12.37 10.98 -5.34
C VAL A 50 -13.70 11.66 -5.58
N VAL A 51 -14.55 11.67 -4.54
CA VAL A 51 -15.83 12.36 -4.54
C VAL A 51 -15.70 13.66 -3.76
N ASP A 52 -16.14 14.77 -4.32
CA ASP A 52 -16.26 16.05 -3.60
C ASP A 52 -17.59 16.70 -3.94
N LYS A 53 -18.32 17.15 -2.92
CA LYS A 53 -19.67 17.74 -3.07
C LYS A 53 -20.59 16.91 -3.98
N LYS A 54 -20.60 15.58 -3.81
CA LYS A 54 -21.36 14.60 -4.64
C LYS A 54 -20.94 14.51 -6.11
N HIS A 55 -19.78 15.04 -6.50
CA HIS A 55 -19.23 14.94 -7.85
C HIS A 55 -17.93 14.12 -7.84
N TYR A 56 -17.75 13.27 -8.84
CA TYR A 56 -16.48 12.58 -9.08
C TYR A 56 -15.48 13.58 -9.67
N LYS A 57 -14.35 13.79 -8.99
CA LYS A 57 -13.34 14.80 -9.37
C LYS A 57 -12.03 14.24 -9.88
N ALA A 58 -11.68 13.02 -9.48
CA ALA A 58 -10.44 12.40 -9.88
C ALA A 58 -10.56 10.88 -9.82
N LEU A 59 -9.77 10.22 -10.67
CA LEU A 59 -9.51 8.80 -10.67
C LEU A 59 -7.99 8.61 -10.55
N PHE A 60 -7.54 7.66 -9.73
CA PHE A 60 -6.12 7.28 -9.69
C PHE A 60 -5.96 5.84 -9.21
N HIS A 61 -4.81 5.26 -9.53
CA HIS A 61 -4.43 3.93 -9.10
C HIS A 61 -3.49 3.99 -7.91
N VAL A 62 -3.52 2.96 -7.07
CA VAL A 62 -2.75 2.83 -5.84
C VAL A 62 -1.94 1.56 -5.88
N GLN A 63 -0.66 1.71 -5.58
CA GLN A 63 0.18 0.62 -5.12
C GLN A 63 0.59 0.91 -3.67
N LEU A 64 0.21 0.00 -2.78
CA LEU A 64 0.59 -0.04 -1.38
C LEU A 64 1.99 -0.62 -1.20
N LYS A 65 2.72 -0.06 -0.24
CA LYS A 65 3.93 -0.65 0.31
C LYS A 65 3.83 -0.65 1.84
N GLY A 66 3.78 -1.86 2.41
CA GLY A 66 3.87 -2.06 3.85
C GLY A 66 5.30 -1.95 4.37
N CYS A 67 5.42 -1.71 5.67
CA CYS A 67 6.67 -1.80 6.41
C CYS A 67 6.40 -2.40 7.80
N ASN A 68 7.18 -3.37 8.24
CA ASN A 68 7.08 -3.90 9.60
C ASN A 68 7.63 -2.91 10.63
N GLN A 69 6.76 -2.27 11.40
CA GLN A 69 7.13 -1.68 12.69
C GLN A 69 7.09 -2.75 13.80
N LYS A 70 7.97 -3.75 13.71
CA LYS A 70 7.95 -4.89 14.65
C LYS A 70 8.67 -4.70 15.98
N LYS A 71 9.12 -3.48 16.29
CA LYS A 71 9.85 -3.22 17.54
C LYS A 71 9.12 -2.13 18.31
N LYS A 72 8.62 -2.48 19.50
CA LYS A 72 8.20 -1.52 20.53
C LYS A 72 9.26 -0.41 20.62
N GLY A 73 8.89 0.80 20.22
CA GLY A 73 9.78 1.98 20.23
C GLY A 73 10.72 2.13 19.02
N SER A 74 10.53 1.39 17.93
CA SER A 74 11.37 1.52 16.73
C SER A 74 10.67 2.32 15.64
N LEU A 75 11.36 3.38 15.20
CA LEU A 75 11.03 4.12 13.99
C LEU A 75 10.93 3.17 12.79
N CYS A 76 10.00 3.46 11.87
CA CYS A 76 10.02 2.91 10.52
C CYS A 76 11.44 3.13 9.94
N LYS A 77 12.17 2.05 9.62
CA LYS A 77 13.56 2.12 9.13
C LYS A 77 13.72 2.91 7.83
N ARG A 78 12.60 3.17 7.15
CA ARG A 78 12.51 3.94 5.90
C ARG A 78 12.22 5.42 6.14
N LEU A 79 11.86 5.80 7.36
CA LEU A 79 11.87 7.19 7.76
C LEU A 79 13.31 7.62 8.05
N ASN A 80 13.64 8.84 7.66
CA ASN A 80 14.88 9.47 8.10
C ASN A 80 14.86 9.72 9.63
N CYS A 81 16.00 10.12 10.19
CA CYS A 81 16.21 10.22 11.63
C CYS A 81 15.21 11.12 12.38
N ASN A 82 14.64 12.13 11.71
CA ASN A 82 13.66 13.06 12.27
C ASN A 82 12.21 12.75 11.86
N GLN A 83 11.97 11.61 11.20
CA GLN A 83 10.64 11.15 10.73
C GLN A 83 9.95 12.06 9.71
N THR A 84 10.65 12.99 9.07
CA THR A 84 10.03 13.91 8.10
C THR A 84 9.97 13.36 6.68
N PHE A 85 10.86 12.44 6.32
CA PHE A 85 10.97 11.91 4.95
C PHE A 85 10.94 10.39 4.94
N TYR A 86 9.99 9.85 4.18
CA TYR A 86 9.89 8.42 3.87
C TYR A 86 10.66 8.10 2.58
N SER A 87 11.55 7.11 2.65
CA SER A 87 12.37 6.66 1.53
C SER A 87 11.99 5.23 1.15
N GLN A 88 11.67 5.01 -0.13
CA GLN A 88 11.36 3.70 -0.68
C GLN A 88 12.19 3.45 -1.94
N GLU A 89 12.95 2.37 -1.95
CA GLU A 89 13.57 1.88 -3.17
C GLU A 89 12.51 1.23 -4.06
N LEU A 90 12.50 1.61 -5.33
CA LEU A 90 11.67 1.01 -6.37
C LEU A 90 12.59 0.38 -7.40
N LYS A 91 12.27 -0.84 -7.83
CA LYS A 91 12.99 -1.47 -8.93
C LYS A 91 12.74 -0.67 -10.21
N VAL A 92 13.80 -0.41 -10.97
CA VAL A 92 13.70 0.25 -12.28
C VAL A 92 12.73 -0.50 -13.22
N THR A 93 12.68 -1.84 -13.13
CA THR A 93 11.71 -2.65 -13.88
C THR A 93 10.26 -2.35 -13.51
N THR A 94 9.97 -2.09 -12.24
CA THR A 94 8.65 -1.69 -11.74
C THR A 94 8.28 -0.29 -12.23
N LEU A 95 9.22 0.66 -12.19
CA LEU A 95 8.99 2.00 -12.77
C LEU A 95 8.71 1.94 -14.27
N ASN A 96 9.51 1.17 -15.00
CA ASN A 96 9.32 0.97 -16.44
C ASN A 96 8.00 0.28 -16.76
N TYR A 97 7.52 -0.62 -15.89
CA TYR A 97 6.19 -1.21 -16.02
C TYR A 97 5.11 -0.15 -15.88
N TYR A 98 5.15 0.67 -14.82
CA TYR A 98 4.17 1.73 -14.60
C TYR A 98 4.15 2.78 -15.70
N LEU A 99 5.31 3.15 -16.25
CA LEU A 99 5.40 4.05 -17.41
C LEU A 99 4.71 3.49 -18.66
N ARG A 100 4.67 2.16 -18.82
CA ARG A 100 4.07 1.50 -19.98
C ARG A 100 2.57 1.28 -19.87
N LEU A 101 1.98 1.42 -18.68
CA LEU A 101 0.53 1.23 -18.51
C LEU A 101 -0.30 2.26 -19.29
N GLN A 102 0.31 3.36 -19.76
CA GLN A 102 -0.32 4.39 -20.61
C GLN A 102 -1.69 4.87 -20.08
N TRP A 103 -1.91 4.80 -18.77
CA TRP A 103 -3.16 5.22 -18.21
C TRP A 103 -3.28 6.74 -18.24
N PRO A 104 -4.49 7.25 -18.54
CA PRO A 104 -4.76 8.69 -18.46
C PRO A 104 -4.64 9.20 -17.01
N ASP A 105 -4.78 8.30 -16.04
CA ASP A 105 -4.83 8.63 -14.62
C ASP A 105 -3.50 8.38 -13.90
N PRO A 106 -3.17 9.22 -12.89
CA PRO A 106 -1.91 9.09 -12.17
C PRO A 106 -1.86 7.82 -11.32
N LEU A 107 -0.68 7.21 -11.23
CA LEU A 107 -0.37 6.21 -10.21
C LEU A 107 0.15 6.90 -8.96
N LYS A 108 -0.38 6.51 -7.79
CA LYS A 108 0.09 6.99 -6.49
C LYS A 108 0.63 5.84 -5.66
N LEU A 109 1.80 6.07 -5.08
CA LEU A 109 2.41 5.17 -4.10
C LEU A 109 1.95 5.58 -2.71
N TYR A 110 1.30 4.66 -2.00
CA TYR A 110 0.86 4.88 -0.63
C TYR A 110 1.70 4.04 0.33
N HIS A 111 2.25 4.74 1.31
CA HIS A 111 2.84 4.12 2.49
C HIS A 111 1.76 4.03 3.57
N CYS A 112 1.60 2.84 4.13
CA CYS A 112 0.66 2.57 5.19
C CYS A 112 1.43 2.12 6.43
N GLU A 113 1.18 2.81 7.54
CA GLU A 113 1.78 2.54 8.83
C GLU A 113 0.69 2.11 9.81
N LEU A 114 0.81 0.90 10.35
CA LEU A 114 0.02 0.48 11.49
C LEU A 114 0.66 1.07 12.74
N GLU A 115 0.09 2.15 13.26
CA GLU A 115 0.23 2.40 14.69
C GLU A 115 -0.50 1.26 15.40
N SER A 116 0.17 0.62 16.36
CA SER A 116 -0.43 -0.35 17.27
C SER A 116 -1.73 0.25 17.83
N ILE A 117 -2.87 -0.12 17.27
CA ILE A 117 -4.16 0.07 17.92
C ILE A 117 -4.06 -0.76 19.21
N ARG A 118 -4.09 -0.05 20.34
CA ARG A 118 -3.88 -0.61 21.68
C ARG A 118 -4.90 -1.69 22.02
#